data_AF-A0A736E2J6-F1
#
_entry.id   AF-A0A736E2J6-F1
#
_cell.length_a   1.000
_cell.length_b   1.000
_cell.length_c   1.000
_cell.angle_alpha   90.00
_cell.angle_beta   90.00
_cell.angle_gamma   90.00
#
_symmetry.space_group_name_H-M   'P 1'
#
loop_
_entity.id
_entity.type
_entity.pdbx_description
1 polymer ?
#
loop_
_entity_poly.entity_id
_entity_poly.type
_entity_poly.pdbx_seq_one_letter_code
_entity_poly.pdbx_strand_id
1 'polypeptide(L)' 'SSVGYPVAKYKNTGISIGIEPLNPMIRQDLTLGYIVVIRNGKASQEVNGLLNRSLPKAISTFKDHINEYEAAKSKML' A
#
# COMPACT_ATOMS: atom_id res chain seq x y z
N SER A 1 -9.50 6.19 9.23
CA SER A 1 -10.53 5.77 8.28
C SER A 1 -9.86 5.41 6.97
N SER A 2 -10.10 4.22 6.43
CA SER A 2 -9.55 3.82 5.12
C SER A 2 -10.11 4.76 4.05
N VAL A 3 -9.25 5.32 3.20
CA VAL A 3 -9.67 6.19 2.08
C VAL A 3 -10.25 5.34 0.94
N GLY A 4 -9.79 4.09 0.81
CA GLY A 4 -10.34 3.10 -0.11
C GLY A 4 -10.37 1.69 0.48
N TYR A 5 -10.05 0.69 -0.34
CA TYR A 5 -10.13 -0.73 0.00
C TYR A 5 -8.75 -1.28 0.37
N PRO A 6 -8.62 -1.92 1.55
CA PRO A 6 -7.37 -2.57 1.93
C PRO A 6 -7.14 -3.82 1.08
N VAL A 7 -5.91 -4.01 0.61
CA VAL A 7 -5.49 -5.23 -0.09
C VAL A 7 -4.66 -6.11 0.84
N ALA A 8 -3.66 -5.53 1.50
CA ALA A 8 -2.78 -6.25 2.41
C ALA A 8 -2.27 -5.33 3.52
N LYS A 9 -2.03 -5.90 4.70
CA LYS A 9 -1.38 -5.20 5.83
C LYS A 9 -0.45 -6.16 6.54
N TYR A 10 0.74 -5.68 6.92
CA TYR A 10 1.70 -6.50 7.65
C TYR A 10 1.60 -6.26 9.16
N LYS A 11 1.08 -7.26 9.89
CA LYS A 11 0.99 -7.26 11.37
C LYS A 11 0.39 -5.94 11.89
N ASN A 12 0.90 -5.45 13.02
CA ASN A 12 0.57 -4.15 13.60
C ASN A 12 1.49 -3.02 13.10
N THR A 13 2.07 -3.16 11.91
CA THR A 13 2.89 -2.11 11.30
C THR A 13 2.06 -1.17 10.43
N GLY A 14 2.68 -0.07 9.98
CA GLY A 14 2.11 0.77 8.94
C GLY A 14 2.37 0.29 7.51
N ILE A 15 2.97 -0.90 7.32
CA ILE A 15 3.26 -1.47 6.00
C ILE A 15 1.97 -2.06 5.42
N SER A 16 1.52 -1.55 4.28
CA SER A 16 0.23 -1.93 3.69
C SER A 16 0.13 -1.63 2.20
N ILE A 17 -0.84 -2.27 1.54
CA ILE A 17 -1.29 -1.97 0.17
C ILE A 17 -2.78 -1.65 0.24
N GLY A 18 -3.21 -0.59 -0.43
CA GLY A 18 -4.62 -0.25 -0.62
C GLY A 18 -4.91 0.16 -2.06
N ILE A 19 -6.17 -0.02 -2.47
CA ILE A 19 -6.73 0.58 -3.68
C ILE A 19 -7.55 1.77 -3.24
N GLU A 20 -7.17 2.97 -3.67
CA GLU A 20 -7.78 4.22 -3.23
C GLU A 20 -8.49 4.91 -4.38
N PRO A 21 -9.62 5.59 -4.10
CA PRO A 21 -10.30 6.37 -5.11
C PRO A 21 -9.38 7.49 -5.61
N LEU A 22 -9.43 7.78 -6.92
CA LEU A 22 -8.66 8.88 -7.48
C LEU A 22 -9.08 10.23 -6.87
N ASN A 23 -10.36 10.37 -6.52
CA ASN A 23 -10.87 11.48 -5.72
C ASN A 23 -10.97 11.07 -4.24
N PRO A 24 -10.04 11.49 -3.37
CA PRO A 24 -10.03 11.08 -1.96
C PRO A 24 -11.21 11.65 -1.15
N MET A 25 -11.94 12.63 -1.68
CA MET A 25 -13.16 13.16 -1.05
C MET A 25 -14.34 12.20 -1.12
N ILE A 26 -14.34 11.28 -2.09
CA ILE A 26 -15.40 10.28 -2.26
C ILE A 26 -14.83 8.92 -1.87
N ARG A 27 -14.80 8.67 -0.56
CA ARG A 27 -14.24 7.44 0.01
C ARG A 27 -14.89 6.21 -0.60
N GLN A 28 -14.08 5.20 -0.91
CA GLN A 28 -14.53 3.89 -1.41
C GLN A 28 -15.27 3.89 -2.76
N ASP A 29 -15.42 5.03 -3.45
CA ASP A 29 -15.98 5.10 -4.80
C ASP A 29 -14.87 5.04 -5.85
N LEU A 30 -14.79 3.93 -6.58
CA LEU A 30 -13.78 3.72 -7.62
C LEU A 30 -14.29 4.05 -9.04
N THR A 31 -15.53 4.54 -9.17
CA THR A 31 -16.15 4.80 -10.48
C THR A 31 -15.44 5.92 -11.24
N LEU A 32 -14.86 6.88 -10.53
CA LEU A 32 -14.04 7.97 -11.09
C LEU A 32 -12.57 7.58 -11.29
N GLY A 33 -12.25 6.30 -11.15
CA GLY A 33 -10.90 5.78 -11.21
C GLY A 33 -10.30 5.52 -9.83
N TYR A 34 -9.15 4.85 -9.84
CA TYR A 34 -8.47 4.39 -8.65
C TYR A 34 -6.95 4.45 -8.82
N ILE A 35 -6.26 4.43 -7.69
CA ILE A 35 -4.81 4.30 -7.59
C ILE A 35 -4.48 3.13 -6.67
N VAL A 36 -3.35 2.47 -6.92
CA VAL A 36 -2.78 1.52 -5.97
C VAL A 36 -1.77 2.25 -5.11
N VAL A 37 -1.94 2.21 -3.80
CA VAL A 37 -1.04 2.86 -2.84
C VAL A 37 -0.35 1.81 -2.00
N ILE A 38 0.98 1.87 -1.96
CA ILE A 38 1.79 1.12 -1.02
C ILE A 38 2.32 2.03 0.08
N ARG A 39 2.36 1.52 1.30
CA ARG A 39 2.85 2.22 2.48
C ARG A 39 3.87 1.38 3.20
N ASN A 40 4.89 2.02 3.75
CA ASN A 40 5.91 1.37 4.59
C ASN A 40 5.83 1.78 6.07
N GLY A 41 4.76 2.48 6.46
CA GLY A 41 4.56 3.05 7.80
C GLY A 41 5.24 4.40 8.04
N LYS A 42 6.05 4.89 7.08
CA LYS A 42 6.65 6.24 7.11
C LYS A 42 6.16 7.10 5.96
N ALA A 43 6.04 6.51 4.78
CA ALA A 43 5.62 7.16 3.55
C ALA A 43 4.54 6.34 2.83
N SER A 44 3.83 7.01 1.92
CA SER A 44 2.90 6.40 0.96
C SER A 44 3.43 6.66 -0.45
N GLN A 45 3.29 5.67 -1.32
CA GLN A 45 3.69 5.75 -2.72
C GLN A 45 2.57 5.26 -3.61
N GLU A 46 2.27 6.03 -4.65
CA GLU A 46 1.37 5.61 -5.72
C GLU A 46 2.10 4.68 -6.70
N VAL A 47 1.44 3.60 -7.08
CA VAL A 47 1.93 2.63 -8.06
C VAL A 47 1.16 2.81 -9.35
N ASN A 48 1.78 3.51 -10.30
CA ASN A 48 1.18 3.88 -11.57
C ASN A 48 0.86 2.65 -12.45
N GLY A 49 -0.21 2.80 -13.24
CA GLY A 49 -0.63 1.83 -14.25
C GLY A 49 -1.94 1.11 -13.93
N LEU A 50 -2.45 0.37 -14.91
CA LEU A 50 -3.64 -0.48 -14.77
C LEU A 50 -3.49 -1.47 -13.60
N LEU A 51 -4.59 -1.80 -12.92
CA LEU A 51 -4.59 -2.64 -11.72
C LEU A 51 -3.84 -3.96 -11.89
N ASN A 52 -4.00 -4.62 -13.04
CA ASN A 52 -3.33 -5.89 -13.35
C ASN A 52 -1.80 -5.79 -13.45
N ARG A 53 -1.26 -4.58 -13.58
CA ARG A 53 0.19 -4.29 -13.61
C ARG A 53 0.68 -3.63 -12.33
N SER A 54 -0.09 -2.67 -11.80
CA SER A 54 0.28 -1.94 -10.59
C SER A 54 0.18 -2.81 -9.33
N LEU A 55 -0.81 -3.70 -9.23
CA LEU A 55 -0.96 -4.53 -8.04
C LEU A 55 0.17 -5.57 -7.86
N PRO A 56 0.60 -6.34 -8.90
CA PRO A 56 1.77 -7.20 -8.77
C PRO A 56 3.04 -6.44 -8.39
N LYS A 57 3.24 -5.24 -8.97
CA LYS A 57 4.38 -4.37 -8.62
C LYS A 57 4.32 -3.93 -7.16
N ALA A 58 3.14 -3.49 -6.69
CA ALA A 58 2.93 -3.13 -5.29
C ALA A 58 3.19 -4.31 -4.35
N ILE A 59 2.76 -5.53 -4.71
CA ILE A 59 3.02 -6.74 -3.92
C ILE A 59 4.52 -7.02 -3.82
N SER A 60 5.29 -6.84 -4.91
CA SER A 60 6.74 -6.99 -4.87
C SER A 60 7.37 -6.01 -3.88
N THR A 61 7.07 -4.72 -4.02
CA THR A 61 7.61 -3.67 -3.12
C THR A 61 7.14 -3.85 -1.67
N PHE A 62 5.95 -4.40 -1.45
CA PHE A 62 5.45 -4.71 -0.11
C PHE A 62 6.28 -5.78 0.58
N LYS A 63 6.73 -6.80 -0.15
CA LYS A 63 7.66 -7.80 0.38
C LYS A 63 9.01 -7.17 0.73
N ASP A 64 9.50 -6.24 -0.11
CA ASP A 64 10.76 -5.53 0.16
C ASP A 64 10.66 -4.72 1.47
N HIS A 65 9.58 -3.96 1.67
CA HIS A 65 9.35 -3.22 2.92
C HIS A 65 9.23 -4.12 4.16
N ILE A 66 8.63 -5.31 4.02
CA ILE A 66 8.59 -6.30 5.11
C ILE A 66 10.00 -6.75 5.46
N ASN A 67 10.81 -7.08 4.46
CA ASN A 67 12.19 -7.53 4.66
C ASN A 67 13.05 -6.46 5.32
N GLU A 68 12.94 -5.20 4.86
CA GLU A 68 13.62 -4.05 5.45
C GLU A 68 13.22 -3.84 6.93
N TYR A 69 11.93 -3.94 7.23
CA TYR A 69 11.42 -3.76 8.59
C TYR A 69 11.90 -4.85 9.55
N GLU A 70 11.81 -6.12 9.16
CA GLU A 70 12.26 -7.23 10.01
C GLU A 70 13.79 -7.23 10.18
N ALA A 71 14.55 -6.86 9.14
CA ALA A 71 16.00 -6.69 9.23
C ALA A 71 16.39 -5.55 10.19
N ALA A 72 15.69 -4.41 10.13
CA ALA A 72 15.92 -3.29 11.05
C ALA A 72 15.59 -3.67 12.50
N LYS A 73 14.46 -4.36 12.72
CA LYS A 73 14.05 -4.85 14.04
C LYS A 73 15.08 -5.79 14.66
N SER A 74 15.66 -6.69 13.86
CA SER A 74 16.69 -7.63 14.35
C SER A 74 18.00 -6.95 14.80
N LYS A 75 18.28 -5.71 14.36
CA LYS A 75 19.46 -4.93 14.76
C LYS A 75 19.25 -4.08 16.02
N MET A 76 18.00 -3.99 16.48
CA MET A 76 17.63 -3.24 17.69
C MET A 76 17.52 -4.14 18.93
N LEU A 77 17.67 -5.46 18.75
CA LEU A 77 17.76 -6.48 19.79
C LEU A 77 19.23 -6.85 20.01
#